data_AF-A0A378VV38-F1
#
_entry.id   AF-A0A378VV38-F1
#
_cell.length_a   1.000
_cell.length_b   1.000
_cell.length_c   1.000
_cell.angle_alpha   90.00
_cell.angle_beta   90.00
_cell.angle_gamma   90.00
#
_symmetry.space_group_name_H-M   'P 1'
#
loop_
_entity.id
_entity.type
_entity.pdbx_description
1 polymer ?
#
loop_
_entity_poly.entity_id
_entity_poly.type
_entity_poly.pdbx_seq_one_letter_code
_entity_poly.pdbx_strand_id
1 'polypeptide(L)' 'MMSGDIWLHNGCLKISPSRHVKPEAWDAIDADDVILSLDNSPEEIGAGLKLALSRCRQDKPRTKRK' A
#
# COMPACT_ATOMS: atom_id res chain seq x y z
N MET A 1 10.95 -2.44 5.80
CA MET A 1 10.14 -3.25 4.86
C MET A 1 8.88 -2.46 4.55
N MET A 2 8.36 -2.52 3.33
CA MET A 2 7.08 -1.88 2.96
C MET A 2 5.99 -2.93 3.08
N SER A 3 4.80 -2.53 3.53
CA SER A 3 3.63 -3.40 3.62
C SER A 3 2.46 -2.77 2.87
N GLY A 4 1.52 -3.60 2.43
CA GLY A 4 0.24 -3.19 1.89
C GLY A 4 -0.76 -4.31 2.09
N ASP A 5 -2.00 -3.95 2.44
CA ASP A 5 -3.04 -4.92 2.75
C ASP A 5 -3.90 -5.17 1.52
N ILE A 6 -4.15 -6.45 1.21
CA ILE A 6 -5.01 -6.87 0.11
C ILE A 6 -6.30 -7.41 0.71
N TRP A 7 -7.41 -6.79 0.33
CA TRP A 7 -8.75 -7.23 0.68
C TRP A 7 -9.53 -7.56 -0.58
N LEU A 8 -10.13 -8.74 -0.63
CA LEU A 8 -10.97 -9.18 -1.73
C LEU A 8 -12.37 -9.48 -1.20
N HIS A 9 -13.37 -8.78 -1.73
CA HIS A 9 -14.77 -9.00 -1.39
C HIS A 9 -15.69 -8.71 -2.58
N ASN A 10 -16.61 -9.63 -2.89
CA ASN A 10 -17.57 -9.51 -4.00
C ASN A 10 -16.94 -9.10 -5.34
N GLY A 11 -15.75 -9.64 -5.65
CA GLY A 11 -15.02 -9.33 -6.88
C GLY A 11 -14.30 -7.98 -6.87
N CYS A 12 -14.42 -7.18 -5.80
CA CYS A 12 -13.66 -5.95 -5.60
C CYS A 12 -12.35 -6.26 -4.87
N LEU A 13 -11.23 -6.01 -5.52
CA LEU A 13 -9.88 -6.13 -4.97
C LEU A 13 -9.41 -4.75 -4.51
N LYS A 14 -9.30 -4.56 -3.21
CA LYS A 14 -8.79 -3.35 -2.58
C LYS A 14 -7.36 -3.59 -2.11
N ILE A 15 -6.43 -2.76 -2.55
CA ILE A 15 -5.03 -2.79 -2.11
C ILE A 15 -4.74 -1.47 -1.37
N SER A 16 -4.51 -1.57 -0.06
CA SER A 16 -4.35 -0.42 0.83
C SER A 16 -2.87 -0.22 1.16
N PRO A 17 -2.26 0.93 0.82
CA PRO A 17 -0.88 1.21 1.18
C PRO A 17 -0.73 1.44 2.69
N SER A 18 0.48 1.30 3.22
CA SER A 18 0.76 1.50 4.64
C SER A 18 1.97 2.42 4.88
N ARG A 19 2.08 2.92 6.12
CA ARG A 19 3.24 3.65 6.62
C ARG A 19 4.04 2.76 7.55
N HIS A 20 5.33 2.60 7.26
CA HIS A 20 6.26 1.95 8.17
C HIS A 20 6.58 2.88 9.36
N VAL A 21 6.01 2.59 10.53
CA VAL A 21 6.07 3.45 11.74
C VAL A 21 7.06 2.94 12.78
N LYS A 22 7.27 1.63 12.87
CA LYS A 22 8.27 0.98 13.74
C LYS A 22 8.93 -0.16 12.97
N PRO A 23 10.10 -0.69 13.39
CA PRO A 23 10.80 -1.75 12.67
C PRO A 23 9.89 -2.89 12.19
N GLU A 24 8.91 -3.28 13.00
CA GLU A 24 7.97 -4.38 12.76
C GLU A 24 6.48 -3.94 12.78
N ALA A 25 6.19 -2.64 12.61
CA ALA A 25 4.79 -2.16 12.59
C ALA A 25 4.51 -1.18 11.45
N TRP A 26 3.31 -1.31 10.90
CA TRP A 26 2.78 -0.49 9.81
C TRP A 26 1.39 0.01 10.16
N ASP A 27 1.16 1.31 9.95
CA ASP A 27 -0.15 1.93 10.15
C ASP A 27 -0.80 2.25 8.79
N ALA A 28 -2.14 2.30 8.79
CA ALA A 28 -2.89 2.80 7.66
C ALA A 28 -2.50 4.25 7.33
N ILE A 29 -2.59 4.62 6.06
CA ILE A 29 -2.41 6.00 5.61
C ILE A 29 -3.66 6.52 4.96
N ASP A 30 -3.85 7.82 5.08
CA ASP A 30 -4.81 8.57 4.29
C ASP A 30 -4.21 8.82 2.90
N ALA A 31 -4.14 7.76 2.10
CA ALA A 31 -3.75 7.79 0.70
C ALA A 31 -4.75 6.98 -0.11
N ASP A 32 -4.84 7.26 -1.40
CA ASP A 32 -5.75 6.55 -2.27
C ASP A 32 -5.42 5.05 -2.29
N ASP A 33 -6.38 4.24 -1.87
CA ASP A 33 -6.34 2.80 -2.07
C ASP A 33 -6.39 2.49 -3.57
N VAL A 34 -5.76 1.40 -3.98
CA VAL A 34 -5.90 0.92 -5.36
C VAL A 34 -7.07 -0.04 -5.40
N ILE A 35 -8.13 0.34 -6.11
CA ILE A 35 -9.34 -0.46 -6.28
C ILE A 35 -9.32 -1.09 -7.68
N LEU A 36 -9.37 -2.42 -7.72
CA LEU A 36 -9.44 -3.24 -8.93
C LEU A 36 -10.59 -4.23 -8.79
N SER A 37 -10.81 -5.01 -9.84
CA SER A 37 -11.77 -6.10 -9.89
C SER A 37 -11.11 -7.43 -10.25
N LEU A 38 -11.83 -8.55 -10.05
CA LEU A 38 -11.38 -9.86 -10.54
C LEU A 38 -11.43 -10.00 -12.06
N ASP A 39 -12.09 -9.08 -12.76
CA ASP A 39 -12.11 -9.04 -14.23
C ASP A 39 -10.80 -8.47 -14.81
N ASN A 40 -9.96 -7.84 -13.97
CA ASN A 40 -8.67 -7.33 -14.37
C ASN A 40 -7.66 -8.45 -14.62
N SER A 41 -6.78 -8.24 -15.60
CA SER A 41 -5.74 -9.23 -15.91
C SER A 41 -4.71 -9.32 -14.78
N PRO A 42 -3.97 -10.44 -14.67
CA PRO A 42 -2.87 -10.56 -13.70
C PRO A 42 -1.83 -9.44 -13.83
N GLU A 43 -1.56 -8.96 -15.04
CA GLU A 43 -0.66 -7.84 -15.30
C GLU A 43 -1.19 -6.52 -14.71
N GLU A 44 -2.49 -6.26 -14.84
CA GLU A 44 -3.15 -5.08 -14.27
C GLU A 44 -3.15 -5.13 -12.74
N ILE A 45 -3.42 -6.30 -12.17
CA ILE A 45 -3.33 -6.53 -10.72
C ILE A 45 -1.90 -6.30 -10.23
N GLY A 46 -0.90 -6.82 -10.95
CA GLY A 46 0.51 -6.59 -10.64
C GLY A 46 0.91 -5.13 -10.74
N ALA A 47 0.40 -4.39 -11.74
CA ALA A 47 0.62 -2.96 -11.88
C ALA A 47 -0.05 -2.17 -10.74
N GLY A 48 -1.27 -2.54 -10.35
CA GLY A 48 -1.98 -1.96 -9.22
C GLY A 48 -1.27 -2.19 -7.89
N LEU A 49 -0.69 -3.38 -7.69
CA LEU A 49 0.13 -3.66 -6.50
C LEU A 49 1.40 -2.79 -6.46
N LYS A 50 2.11 -2.65 -7.59
CA LYS A 50 3.26 -1.75 -7.70
C LYS A 50 2.88 -0.30 -7.40
N LEU A 51 1.71 0.13 -7.87
CA LEU A 51 1.17 1.46 -7.60
C LEU A 51 0.83 1.66 -6.12
N ALA A 52 0.23 0.67 -5.45
CA ALA A 52 -0.01 0.74 -4.02
C ALA A 52 1.30 0.82 -3.23
N LEU A 53 2.29 -0.01 -3.57
CA LEU A 53 3.59 0.01 -2.90
C LEU A 53 4.36 1.32 -3.10
N SER A 54 4.23 1.97 -4.26
CA SER A 54 4.84 3.29 -4.48
C SER A 54 4.20 4.41 -3.64
N ARG A 55 2.96 4.21 -3.18
CA ARG A 55 2.25 5.11 -2.25
C ARG A 55 2.62 4.88 -0.79
N CYS A 56 3.22 3.73 -0.45
CA CYS A 56 3.66 3.45 0.91
C CYS A 56 4.67 4.50 1.38
N ARG A 57 4.59 4.84 2.66
CA ARG A 57 5.47 5.83 3.29
C ARG A 57 6.35 5.17 4.34
N GLN A 58 7.51 5.73 4.57
CA GLN A 58 8.32 5.40 5.74
C GLN A 58 8.48 6.66 6.55
N ASP A 59 8.30 6.57 7.87
CA ASP A 59 8.72 7.67 8.74
C ASP A 59 10.24 7.73 8.69
N LYS A 60 10.76 8.67 7.89
CA LYS A 60 12.18 8.97 7.92
C LYS A 60 12.46 9.54 9.32
N PRO A 61 13.54 9.10 9.99
CA PRO A 61 13.97 9.76 11.20
C PRO A 61 14.10 11.24 10.89
N ARG A 62 13.42 12.11 11.65
CA ARG A 62 13.65 13.56 11.59
C ARG A 62 15.14 13.74 11.81
N THR A 63 15.90 13.99 10.74
CA THR A 63 17.27 14.48 10.86
C THR A 63 17.15 15.74 11.70
N LYS A 64 17.57 15.67 12.97
CA LYS A 64 17.74 16.87 13.78
C LYS A 64 18.73 17.73 13.01
N ARG A 65 18.22 18.75 12.31
CA ARG A 65 19.06 19.86 11.85
C ARG A 65 19.65 20.44 13.14
N LYS A 66 20.92 20.10 13.39
CA LYS A 66 21.75 20.79 14.37
C LYS A 66 22.06 22.18 13.85
#